data_AF-A0AA41VGL7-F1
#
_entry.id   AF-A0AA41VGL7-F1
#
_cell.length_a   1.000
_cell.length_b   1.000
_cell.length_c   1.000
_cell.angle_alpha   90.00
_cell.angle_beta   90.00
_cell.angle_gamma   90.00
#
_symmetry.space_group_name_H-M   'P 1'
#
loop_
_entity.id
_entity.type
_entity.pdbx_description
1 polymer ?
#
loop_
_entity_poly.entity_id
_entity_poly.type
_entity_poly.pdbx_seq_one_letter_code
_entity_poly.pdbx_strand_id
1 'polypeptide(L)' 'IFEKIISGMYLGDVRRVLCKMAEEADFFGDVVPPKLKTPFVLRTPEMSAMHHDTSPDLRVVGSKLKDIFGVWFVCS' A
#
# COMPACT_ATOMS: atom_id res chain seq x y z
N ILE A 1 2.40 -12.55 -3.45
CA ILE A 1 1.07 -12.12 -2.92
C ILE A 1 0.72 -10.70 -3.36
N PHE A 2 1.66 -9.74 -3.30
CA PHE A 2 1.40 -8.33 -3.55
C PHE A 2 1.13 -7.97 -5.03
N GLU A 3 1.82 -8.61 -5.98
CA GLU A 3 1.49 -8.43 -7.42
C GLU A 3 0.05 -8.87 -7.76
N LYS A 4 -0.46 -9.93 -7.11
CA LYS A 4 -1.88 -10.35 -7.26
C LYS A 4 -2.88 -9.32 -6.71
N ILE A 5 -2.44 -8.45 -5.78
CA ILE A 5 -3.26 -7.41 -5.17
C ILE A 5 -3.34 -6.19 -6.07
N ILE A 6 -2.20 -5.79 -6.65
CA ILE A 6 -2.13 -4.68 -7.60
C ILE A 6 -2.78 -5.06 -8.94
N SER A 7 -2.64 -6.32 -9.38
CA SER A 7 -3.17 -6.75 -10.69
C SER A 7 -4.67 -7.04 -10.71
N GLY A 8 -5.34 -7.19 -9.55
CA GLY A 8 -6.70 -7.73 -9.47
C GLY A 8 -7.76 -6.83 -8.78
N MET A 9 -7.36 -5.84 -7.99
CA MET A 9 -8.31 -5.04 -7.18
C MET A 9 -8.10 -3.54 -7.35
N TYR A 10 -8.19 -3.06 -8.58
CA TYR A 10 -8.10 -1.63 -8.83
C TYR A 10 -9.49 -1.01 -8.96
N LEU A 11 -9.84 -0.15 -7.98
CA LEU A 11 -10.39 1.20 -8.19
C LEU A 11 -10.99 1.83 -6.93
N GLY A 12 -11.39 1.05 -5.92
CA GLY A 12 -11.97 1.59 -4.68
C GLY A 12 -11.19 1.30 -3.40
N ASP A 13 -10.48 0.17 -3.34
CA ASP A 13 -10.17 -0.48 -2.07
C ASP A 13 -8.71 -0.94 -1.90
N VAL A 14 -7.74 -0.38 -2.65
CA VAL A 14 -6.31 -0.61 -2.36
C VAL A 14 -5.98 -0.24 -0.92
N ARG A 15 -6.57 0.84 -0.39
CA ARG A 15 -6.54 1.19 1.03
C ARG A 15 -7.04 0.05 1.93
N ARG A 16 -8.13 -0.61 1.54
CA ARG A 16 -8.81 -1.65 2.32
C ARG A 16 -7.97 -2.93 2.35
N VAL A 17 -7.32 -3.26 1.24
CA VAL A 17 -6.37 -4.38 1.19
C VAL A 17 -5.13 -4.05 2.03
N LEU A 18 -4.56 -2.84 1.89
CA LEU A 18 -3.43 -2.41 2.73
C LEU A 18 -3.79 -2.42 4.22
N CYS A 19 -4.98 -1.95 4.60
CA CYS A 19 -5.49 -2.05 5.98
C CYS A 19 -5.57 -3.49 6.46
N LYS A 20 -6.16 -4.39 5.66
CA LYS A 20 -6.24 -5.81 6.02
C LYS A 20 -4.86 -6.45 6.18
N MET A 21 -3.90 -6.12 5.32
CA MET A 21 -2.54 -6.64 5.45
C MET A 21 -1.84 -6.10 6.70
N ALA A 22 -2.05 -4.82 7.01
CA ALA A 22 -1.56 -4.22 8.23
C ALA A 22 -2.11 -4.92 9.48
N GLU A 23 -3.38 -5.31 9.46
CA GLU A 23 -4.07 -5.94 10.61
C GLU A 23 -3.86 -7.46 10.69
N GLU A 24 -3.85 -8.16 9.56
CA GLU A 24 -3.84 -9.64 9.49
C GLU A 24 -2.44 -10.23 9.30
N ALA A 25 -1.49 -9.48 8.74
CA ALA A 25 -0.18 -10.01 8.35
C ALA A 25 1.01 -9.28 9.00
N ASP A 26 0.75 -8.41 9.98
CA ASP A 26 1.76 -7.55 10.62
C ASP A 26 2.67 -6.82 9.61
N PHE A 27 2.09 -6.51 8.43
CA PHE A 27 2.85 -6.21 7.23
C PHE A 27 3.60 -4.86 7.30
N PHE A 28 3.15 -4.00 8.21
CA PHE A 28 3.75 -2.70 8.52
C PHE A 28 4.25 -2.62 9.98
N GLY A 29 4.34 -3.77 10.66
CA GLY A 29 4.59 -3.88 12.10
C GLY A 29 3.34 -3.62 12.96
N ASP A 30 3.55 -3.64 14.29
CA ASP A 30 2.49 -3.69 15.32
C ASP A 30 1.44 -2.56 15.23
N VAL A 31 1.74 -1.45 14.55
CA VAL A 31 0.89 -0.26 14.52
C VAL A 31 0.48 0.10 13.10
N VAL A 32 -0.79 -0.18 12.78
CA VAL A 32 -1.43 0.31 11.56
C VAL A 32 -1.54 1.84 11.62
N PRO A 33 -0.96 2.59 10.66
CA PRO A 33 -1.02 4.04 10.67
C PRO A 33 -2.48 4.50 10.55
N PRO A 34 -2.96 5.42 11.40
CA PRO A 34 -4.35 5.88 11.40
C PRO A 34 -4.74 6.53 10.07
N LYS A 35 -3.76 7.08 9.34
CA LYS A 35 -3.92 7.68 8.01
C LYS A 35 -4.37 6.67 6.94
N LEU A 36 -4.13 5.38 7.14
CA LEU A 36 -4.62 4.28 6.29
C LEU A 36 -6.12 4.02 6.47
N LYS A 37 -6.70 4.45 7.60
CA LYS A 37 -8.14 4.39 7.86
C LYS A 37 -8.89 5.58 7.26
N THR A 38 -8.18 6.63 6.85
CA THR A 38 -8.78 7.81 6.22
C THR A 38 -9.19 7.54 4.77
N PRO A 39 -10.46 7.77 4.40
CA PRO A 39 -10.90 7.70 3.01
C PRO A 39 -10.14 8.68 2.11
N PHE A 40 -9.94 8.32 0.84
CA PHE A 40 -9.35 9.19 -0.20
C PHE A 40 -7.91 9.68 0.04
N VAL A 41 -7.20 9.12 1.03
CA VAL A 41 -5.81 9.51 1.30
C VAL A 41 -4.85 9.07 0.18
N LEU A 42 -5.16 7.94 -0.47
CA LEU A 42 -4.54 7.53 -1.73
C LEU A 42 -5.33 8.16 -2.87
N ARG A 43 -4.76 9.17 -3.53
CA ARG A 43 -5.40 9.79 -4.68
C ARG A 43 -4.94 9.10 -5.96
N THR A 44 -5.64 9.41 -7.04
CA THR A 44 -5.40 8.88 -8.39
C THR A 44 -3.94 8.98 -8.86
N PRO A 45 -3.19 10.09 -8.68
CA PRO A 45 -1.81 10.17 -9.15
C PRO A 45 -0.86 9.24 -8.38
N GLU A 46 -1.03 9.06 -7.08
CA GLU A 46 -0.20 8.15 -6.30
C GLU A 46 -0.50 6.69 -6.67
N MET A 47 -1.77 6.37 -6.83
CA MET A 47 -2.26 5.08 -7.31
C MET A 47 -1.70 4.76 -8.72
N SER A 48 -1.77 5.70 -9.66
CA SER A 48 -1.22 5.52 -11.01
C SER A 48 0.30 5.31 -11.00
N ALA A 49 1.03 6.02 -10.15
CA ALA A 49 2.47 5.84 -10.02
C ALA A 49 2.83 4.45 -9.48
N MET A 50 2.08 3.95 -8.51
CA MET A 50 2.25 2.58 -7.99
C MET A 50 1.88 1.52 -9.03
N HIS A 51 0.86 1.76 -9.84
CA HIS A 51 0.44 0.84 -10.89
C HIS A 51 1.46 0.72 -12.04
N HIS A 52 2.16 1.82 -12.34
CA HIS A 52 3.25 1.83 -13.32
C HIS A 52 4.61 1.39 -12.75
N ASP A 53 4.66 0.97 -11.48
CA ASP A 53 5.89 0.44 -10.90
C ASP A 53 6.18 -0.94 -11.48
N THR A 54 7.17 -1.00 -12.37
CA THR A 54 7.68 -2.25 -12.96
C THR A 54 8.96 -2.72 -12.29
N SER A 55 9.41 -2.03 -11.23
CA SER A 55 10.63 -2.40 -10.53
C SER A 55 10.42 -3.72 -9.78
N PRO A 56 11.37 -4.66 -9.85
CA PRO A 56 11.24 -5.96 -9.18
C PRO A 56 11.22 -5.84 -7.65
N ASP A 57 11.74 -4.74 -7.12
CA ASP A 57 11.76 -4.38 -5.69
C ASP A 57 10.57 -3.49 -5.27
N LEU A 58 9.64 -3.16 -6.18
CA LEU A 58 8.47 -2.32 -5.92
C LEU A 58 8.83 -0.99 -5.24
N ARG A 59 9.93 -0.38 -5.70
CA ARG A 59 10.55 0.79 -5.09
C ARG A 59 9.63 2.00 -5.07
N VAL A 60 8.89 2.22 -6.15
CA VAL A 60 7.96 3.35 -6.27
C VAL A 60 6.80 3.14 -5.30
N VAL A 61 6.28 1.91 -5.19
CA VAL A 61 5.26 1.57 -4.20
C VAL A 61 5.77 1.83 -2.78
N GLY A 62 6.94 1.30 -2.43
CA GLY A 62 7.53 1.50 -1.11
C GLY A 62 7.74 2.97 -0.76
N SER A 63 8.25 3.78 -1.70
CA SER A 63 8.39 5.22 -1.52
C SER A 63 7.05 5.90 -1.29
N LYS A 64 6.03 5.59 -2.11
CA LYS A 64 4.70 6.22 -1.97
C LYS A 64 4.04 5.85 -0.65
N LEU A 65 4.13 4.60 -0.21
CA LEU A 65 3.58 4.20 1.08
C LEU A 65 4.30 4.89 2.23
N LYS A 66 5.63 5.03 2.16
CA LYS A 66 6.41 5.78 3.14
C LYS A 66 6.03 7.26 3.16
N ASP A 67 5.92 7.91 2.00
CA ASP A 67 5.62 9.34 1.90
C ASP A 67 4.19 9.66 2.35
N ILE A 68 3.23 8.80 2.03
CA ILE A 68 1.81 9.03 2.31
C ILE A 68 1.46 8.62 3.73
N PHE A 69 1.89 7.44 4.15
CA PHE A 69 1.44 6.78 5.39
C PHE A 69 2.53 6.67 6.45
N GLY A 70 3.79 6.94 6.12
CA GLY A 70 4.91 6.81 7.07
C GLY A 70 5.30 5.36 7.38
N VAL A 71 4.83 4.38 6.59
CA VAL A 71 5.13 2.96 6.80
C VAL A 71 6.20 2.44 5.85
N TRP A 72 6.92 1.44 6.31
CA TRP A 72 7.82 0.62 5.50
C TRP A 72 7.30 -0.81 5.47
N PHE A 73 7.55 -1.51 4.36
CA PHE A 73 7.31 -2.94 4.30
C PHE A 73 8.27 -3.63 5.28
N VAL A 74 7.70 -4.35 6.25
CA VAL A 74 8.48 -5.27 7.09
C VAL A 74 8.31 -6.65 6.46
N CYS A 75 9.24 -7.04 5.59
CA CYS A 75 9.36 -8.46 5.23
C CYS A 75 10.09 -9.16 6.39
N SER A 76 9.36 -9.91 7.20
CA SER A 76 9.95 -11.06 7.91
C SER A 76 10.04 -12.26 6.98
#